data_AF-A0A4R1X1A8-F1
#
_entry.id   AF-A0A4R1X1A8-F1
#
_cell.length_a   1.000
_cell.length_b   1.000
_cell.length_c   1.000
_cell.angle_alpha   90.00
_cell.angle_beta   90.00
_cell.angle_gamma   90.00
#
_symmetry.space_group_name_H-M   'P 1'
#
loop_
_entity.id
_entity.type
_entity.pdbx_description
1 polymer ?
#
loop_
_entity_poly.entity_id
_entity_poly.type
_entity_poly.pdbx_seq_one_letter_code
_entity_poly.pdbx_strand_id
1 'polypeptide(L)'
;MTIVASTLRLLGLPACIFLGMLFFYEGVPGASRIPFLTSIPVIGDLTAGRVAIKSAEAAANARRQFVDLAEKTALAAEKAERERQQKAAAIAAEDYRRRLEAARAAEAATTDRLEQEIAAHERKLKALGRSCSVIDDADRDWLLKP
;
A
#
# COMPACT_ATOMS: atom_id res chain seq x y z
N MET A 1 47.44 29.94 -35.13
CA MET A 1 47.37 28.63 -35.85
C MET A 1 48.75 28.05 -36.22
N THR A 2 49.83 28.43 -35.55
CA THR A 2 51.19 27.93 -35.86
C THR A 2 51.64 26.80 -34.93
N ILE A 3 51.15 26.78 -33.69
CA ILE A 3 51.51 25.76 -32.69
C ILE A 3 51.01 24.38 -33.12
N VAL A 4 49.75 24.29 -33.58
CA VAL A 4 49.11 23.03 -34.02
C VAL A 4 49.82 22.40 -35.21
N ALA A 5 50.26 23.22 -36.18
CA ALA A 5 50.96 22.73 -37.37
C ALA A 5 52.38 22.20 -37.04
N SER A 6 53.04 22.79 -36.04
CA SER A 6 54.37 22.37 -35.59
C SER A 6 54.32 21.08 -34.77
N THR A 7 53.34 20.91 -33.87
CA THR A 7 53.14 19.65 -33.14
C THR A 7 52.73 18.50 -34.06
N LEU A 8 51.91 18.76 -35.08
CA LEU A 8 51.51 17.73 -36.06
C LEU A 8 52.70 17.17 -36.85
N ARG A 9 53.71 18.01 -37.12
CA ARG A 9 54.95 17.60 -37.81
C ARG A 9 55.95 16.91 -36.88
N LEU A 10 55.90 17.16 -35.57
CA LEU A 10 56.84 16.60 -34.58
C LEU A 10 56.39 15.23 -34.03
N LEU A 11 55.09 15.03 -33.82
CA LEU A 11 54.54 13.80 -33.24
C LEU A 11 54.20 12.73 -34.30
N GLY A 12 54.02 13.14 -35.56
CA GLY A 12 53.53 12.30 -36.64
C GLY A 12 52.03 12.01 -36.55
N LEU A 13 51.40 11.79 -37.71
CA LEU A 13 49.99 11.41 -37.84
C LEU A 13 49.54 10.27 -36.90
N PRO A 14 50.30 9.16 -36.70
CA PRO A 14 49.84 8.06 -35.86
C PRO A 14 49.70 8.46 -34.38
N ALA A 15 50.56 9.34 -33.86
CA ALA A 15 50.47 9.78 -32.48
C ALA A 15 49.23 10.66 -32.23
N CYS A 16 48.84 11.49 -33.21
CA CYS A 16 47.60 12.26 -33.13
C CYS A 16 46.35 11.37 -33.15
N ILE A 17 46.34 10.31 -33.98
CA ILE A 17 45.24 9.34 -34.02
C ILE A 17 45.13 8.61 -32.68
N PHE A 18 46.26 8.14 -32.13
CA PHE A 18 46.30 7.47 -30.83
C PHE A 18 45.82 8.36 -29.70
N LEU A 19 46.28 9.62 -29.66
CA LEU A 19 45.86 10.61 -28.66
C LEU A 19 44.37 10.92 -28.78
N GLY A 20 43.85 11.06 -30.00
CA GLY A 20 42.42 11.26 -30.26
C GLY A 20 41.57 10.07 -29.82
N MET A 21 42.03 8.84 -30.06
CA MET A 21 41.36 7.63 -29.60
C MET A 21 41.37 7.50 -28.08
N LEU A 22 42.48 7.87 -27.42
CA LEU A 22 42.60 7.91 -25.96
C LEU A 22 41.60 8.91 -25.36
N PHE A 23 41.57 10.15 -25.86
CA PHE A 23 40.62 11.16 -25.40
C PHE A 23 39.16 10.77 -25.64
N PHE A 24 38.87 10.03 -26.71
CA PHE A 24 37.53 9.55 -26.99
C PHE A 24 37.08 8.42 -26.04
N TYR A 25 38.00 7.54 -25.60
CA TYR A 25 37.69 6.42 -24.72
C TYR A 25 37.71 6.80 -23.23
N GLU A 26 38.73 7.53 -22.79
CA GLU A 26 38.96 7.92 -21.39
C GLU A 26 38.39 9.29 -21.04
N GLY A 27 38.10 10.13 -22.05
CA GLY A 27 37.69 11.52 -21.87
C GLY A 27 38.89 12.47 -21.81
N VAL A 28 38.62 13.77 -21.85
CA VAL A 28 39.66 14.81 -21.72
C VAL A 28 39.96 15.05 -20.23
N PRO A 29 41.17 14.74 -19.73
CA PRO A 29 41.50 14.86 -18.31
C PRO A 29 41.35 16.32 -17.85
N GLY A 30 40.52 16.54 -16.83
CA GLY A 30 40.25 17.86 -16.24
C GLY A 30 39.05 18.62 -16.82
N ALA A 31 38.61 18.31 -18.04
CA ALA A 31 37.45 18.97 -18.66
C ALA A 31 36.11 18.56 -18.02
N SER A 32 36.05 17.38 -17.39
CA SER A 32 34.89 16.87 -16.66
C SER A 32 34.53 17.65 -15.39
N ARG A 33 35.41 18.56 -14.91
CA ARG A 33 35.16 19.40 -13.72
C ARG A 33 34.41 20.70 -14.03
N ILE A 34 34.16 21.02 -15.29
CA ILE A 34 33.46 22.24 -15.71
C ILE A 34 31.97 21.89 -15.88
N PRO A 35 31.07 22.38 -15.00
CA PRO A 35 29.67 21.93 -14.93
C PRO A 35 28.83 22.24 -16.18
N PHE A 36 29.29 23.16 -17.04
CA PHE A 36 28.59 23.54 -18.27
C PHE A 36 28.99 22.71 -19.50
N LEU A 37 30.12 21.98 -19.45
CA LEU A 37 30.57 21.17 -20.58
C LEU A 37 29.95 19.77 -20.59
N THR A 38 29.55 19.27 -19.43
CA THR A 38 28.91 17.95 -19.25
C THR A 38 27.41 17.93 -19.54
N SER A 39 26.74 19.10 -19.60
CA SER A 39 25.30 19.21 -19.88
C SER A 39 24.95 19.22 -21.37
N ILE A 40 25.94 19.39 -22.25
CA ILE A 40 25.74 19.36 -23.71
C ILE A 40 25.99 17.92 -24.18
N PRO A 41 25.00 17.20 -24.74
CA PRO A 41 25.10 15.75 -24.98
C PRO A 41 26.32 15.33 -25.84
N VAL A 42 26.71 16.14 -26.83
CA VAL A 42 27.86 15.81 -27.70
C VAL A 42 29.22 16.12 -27.02
N ILE A 43 29.29 17.16 -26.18
CA ILE A 43 30.54 17.61 -25.54
C ILE A 43 30.75 16.90 -24.20
N GLY A 44 29.66 16.58 -23.50
CA GLY A 44 29.66 15.77 -22.29
C GLY A 44 30.18 14.36 -22.55
N ASP A 45 29.81 13.77 -23.68
CA ASP A 45 30.26 12.42 -24.04
C ASP A 45 31.78 12.34 -24.30
N LEU A 46 32.34 13.39 -24.92
CA LEU A 46 33.78 13.53 -25.18
C LEU A 46 34.58 13.89 -23.92
N THR A 47 33.98 14.59 -22.97
CA THR A 47 34.66 15.01 -21.73
C THR A 47 34.63 13.93 -20.65
N ALA A 48 33.57 13.13 -20.57
CA ALA A 48 33.43 12.04 -19.61
C ALA A 48 34.04 10.71 -20.11
N GLY A 49 34.13 10.50 -21.42
CA GLY A 49 34.62 9.26 -22.02
C GLY A 49 33.56 8.17 -22.09
N ARG A 50 33.54 7.38 -23.18
CA ARG A 50 32.49 6.36 -23.42
C ARG A 50 32.47 5.24 -22.38
N VAL A 51 33.60 4.92 -21.76
CA VAL A 51 33.68 3.88 -20.73
C VAL A 51 32.95 4.31 -19.45
N ALA A 52 33.13 5.56 -19.03
CA ALA A 52 32.45 6.12 -17.86
C ALA A 52 30.93 6.16 -18.06
N ILE A 53 30.47 6.52 -19.26
CA ILE A 53 29.03 6.61 -19.58
C ILE A 53 28.40 5.22 -19.59
N LYS A 54 29.02 4.25 -20.28
CA LYS A 54 28.49 2.88 -20.33
C LYS A 54 28.50 2.19 -18.97
N SER A 55 29.54 2.42 -18.16
CA SER A 55 29.59 1.86 -16.80
C SER A 55 28.56 2.51 -15.88
N ALA A 56 28.33 3.82 -16.00
CA ALA A 56 27.28 4.53 -15.26
C ALA A 56 25.87 4.05 -15.68
N GLU A 57 25.64 3.85 -16.97
CA GLU A 57 24.38 3.30 -17.50
C GLU A 57 24.16 1.85 -17.05
N ALA A 58 25.19 1.01 -17.11
CA ALA A 58 25.13 -0.36 -16.60
C ALA A 58 24.82 -0.39 -15.10
N ALA A 59 25.47 0.47 -14.31
CA ALA A 59 25.19 0.61 -12.87
C ALA A 59 23.77 1.10 -12.61
N ALA A 60 23.26 2.06 -13.39
CA ALA A 60 21.90 2.56 -13.27
C ALA A 60 20.86 1.46 -13.62
N ASN A 61 21.09 0.70 -14.69
CA ASN A 61 20.21 -0.39 -15.09
C ASN A 61 20.22 -1.53 -14.06
N ALA A 62 21.39 -1.90 -13.52
CA ALA A 62 21.47 -2.87 -12.44
C ALA A 62 20.67 -2.42 -11.20
N ARG A 63 20.81 -1.15 -10.79
CA ARG A 63 20.02 -0.59 -9.67
C ARG A 63 18.53 -0.66 -9.91
N ARG A 64 18.06 -0.31 -11.12
CA ARG A 64 16.63 -0.41 -11.48
C ARG A 64 16.10 -1.83 -11.32
N GLN A 65 16.84 -2.83 -11.80
CA GLN A 65 16.44 -4.23 -11.63
C GLN A 65 16.33 -4.64 -10.16
N PHE A 66 17.26 -4.19 -9.31
CA PHE A 66 17.18 -4.47 -7.87
C PHE A 66 16.00 -3.75 -7.20
N VAL A 67 15.70 -2.52 -7.60
CA VAL A 67 14.53 -1.77 -7.11
C VAL A 67 13.25 -2.48 -7.52
N ASP A 68 13.11 -2.89 -8.79
CA ASP A 68 11.93 -3.61 -9.27
C ASP A 68 11.70 -4.93 -8.51
N LEU A 69 12.77 -5.67 -8.21
CA LEU A 69 12.71 -6.89 -7.42
C LEU A 69 12.34 -6.59 -5.95
N ALA A 70 12.88 -5.52 -5.37
CA ALA A 70 12.56 -5.11 -4.01
C ALA A 70 11.09 -4.68 -3.89
N GLU A 71 10.57 -3.92 -4.86
CA GLU A 71 9.15 -3.51 -4.90
C GLU A 71 8.24 -4.73 -5.04
N LYS A 72 8.57 -5.68 -5.93
CA LYS A 72 7.78 -6.91 -6.09
C LYS A 72 7.75 -7.75 -4.81
N THR A 73 8.89 -7.89 -4.13
CA THR A 73 8.96 -8.66 -2.88
C THR A 73 8.22 -7.97 -1.74
N ALA A 74 8.31 -6.64 -1.64
CA ALA A 74 7.56 -5.85 -0.66
C ALA A 74 6.04 -5.98 -0.88
N LEU A 75 5.57 -5.83 -2.13
CA LEU A 75 4.15 -5.99 -2.48
C LEU A 75 3.64 -7.40 -2.20
N ALA A 76 4.44 -8.43 -2.49
CA ALA A 76 4.08 -9.81 -2.19
C ALA A 76 3.96 -10.06 -0.68
N ALA A 77 4.88 -9.50 0.12
CA ALA A 77 4.83 -9.58 1.57
C ALA A 77 3.62 -8.86 2.15
N GLU A 78 3.31 -7.65 1.66
CA GLU A 78 2.15 -6.88 2.09
C GLU A 78 0.84 -7.61 1.75
N LYS A 79 0.73 -8.19 0.56
CA LYS A 79 -0.43 -8.99 0.17
C LYS A 79 -0.60 -10.21 1.08
N ALA A 80 0.48 -10.94 1.36
CA ALA A 80 0.44 -12.10 2.24
C ALA A 80 -0.01 -11.71 3.66
N GLU A 81 0.43 -10.56 4.16
CA GLU A 81 0.01 -10.07 5.47
C GLU A 81 -1.46 -9.64 5.49
N ARG A 82 -1.93 -8.90 4.48
CA ARG A 82 -3.34 -8.55 4.34
C ARG A 82 -4.22 -9.79 4.26
N GLU A 83 -3.81 -10.81 3.51
CA GLU A 83 -4.56 -12.08 3.44
C GLU A 83 -4.64 -12.80 4.78
N ARG A 84 -3.57 -12.79 5.59
CA ARG A 84 -3.59 -13.33 6.95
C ARG A 84 -4.58 -12.58 7.83
N GLN A 85 -4.55 -11.26 7.80
CA GLN A 85 -5.44 -10.40 8.58
C GLN A 85 -6.91 -10.58 8.16
N GLN A 86 -7.17 -10.64 6.85
CA GLN A 86 -8.52 -10.89 6.31
C GLN A 86 -9.06 -12.27 6.73
N LYS A 87 -8.23 -13.32 6.68
CA LYS A 87 -8.62 -14.65 7.15
C LYS A 87 -8.94 -14.66 8.65
N ALA A 88 -8.09 -14.03 9.47
CA ALA A 88 -8.34 -13.91 10.90
C ALA A 88 -9.63 -13.13 11.20
N ALA A 89 -9.85 -12.01 10.51
CA ALA A 89 -11.06 -11.21 10.63
C ALA A 89 -12.32 -11.98 10.19
N ALA A 90 -12.24 -12.75 9.11
CA ALA A 90 -13.35 -13.58 8.63
C ALA A 90 -13.76 -14.64 9.66
N ILE A 91 -12.77 -15.35 10.24
CA ILE A 91 -13.02 -16.35 11.30
C ILE A 91 -13.68 -15.70 12.52
N ALA A 92 -13.16 -14.56 12.97
CA ALA A 92 -13.74 -13.82 14.10
C ALA A 92 -15.18 -13.37 13.80
N ALA A 93 -15.42 -12.80 12.61
CA ALA A 93 -16.74 -12.36 12.20
C ALA A 93 -17.76 -13.52 12.14
N GLU A 94 -17.35 -14.69 11.65
CA GLU A 94 -18.19 -15.89 11.66
C GLU A 94 -18.54 -16.36 13.07
N ASP A 95 -17.57 -16.39 13.98
CA ASP A 95 -17.81 -16.76 15.39
C ASP A 95 -18.78 -15.76 16.06
N TYR A 96 -18.56 -14.46 15.87
CA TYR A 96 -19.49 -13.44 16.37
C TYR A 96 -20.90 -13.59 15.78
N ARG A 97 -21.02 -13.89 14.49
CA ARG A 97 -22.33 -14.11 13.85
C ARG A 97 -23.05 -15.30 14.47
N ARG A 98 -22.35 -16.43 14.67
CA ARG A 98 -22.94 -17.62 15.32
C ARG A 98 -23.38 -17.32 16.75
N ARG A 99 -22.56 -16.61 17.53
CA ARG A 99 -22.92 -16.21 18.89
C ARG A 99 -24.13 -15.30 18.93
N LEU A 100 -24.24 -14.35 18.00
CA LEU A 100 -25.38 -13.45 17.88
C LEU A 100 -26.66 -14.21 17.50
N GLU A 101 -26.59 -15.14 16.55
CA GLU A 101 -27.72 -15.99 16.18
C GLU A 101 -28.18 -16.84 17.36
N ALA A 102 -27.25 -17.45 18.11
CA ALA A 102 -27.57 -18.21 19.32
C ALA A 102 -28.18 -17.35 20.43
N ALA A 103 -27.64 -16.14 20.65
CA ALA A 103 -28.18 -15.20 21.63
C ALA A 103 -29.60 -14.77 21.28
N ARG A 104 -29.86 -14.43 20.01
CA ARG A 104 -31.22 -14.08 19.53
C ARG A 104 -32.20 -15.24 19.66
N ALA A 105 -31.77 -16.46 19.35
CA ALA A 105 -32.61 -17.64 19.52
C ALA A 105 -32.94 -17.90 21.00
N ALA A 106 -31.97 -17.70 21.90
CA ALA A 106 -32.19 -17.81 23.34
C ALA A 106 -33.14 -16.72 23.84
N GLU A 107 -32.96 -15.46 23.43
CA GLU A 107 -33.85 -14.35 23.76
C GLU A 107 -35.29 -14.59 23.28
N ALA A 108 -35.46 -15.07 22.06
CA ALA A 108 -36.77 -15.44 21.52
C ALA A 108 -37.42 -16.55 22.36
N ALA A 109 -36.69 -17.63 22.64
CA ALA A 109 -37.20 -18.72 23.47
C ALA A 109 -37.56 -18.28 24.90
N THR A 110 -36.77 -17.36 25.49
CA THR A 110 -37.10 -16.79 26.81
C THR A 110 -38.34 -15.91 26.75
N THR A 111 -38.49 -15.10 25.70
CA THR A 111 -39.68 -14.26 25.49
C THR A 111 -40.93 -15.12 25.34
N ASP A 112 -40.90 -16.12 24.45
CA ASP A 112 -42.02 -17.05 24.23
C ASP A 112 -42.43 -17.76 25.52
N ARG A 113 -41.44 -18.18 26.31
CA ARG A 113 -41.70 -18.81 27.62
C ARG A 113 -42.35 -17.83 28.59
N LEU A 114 -41.82 -16.61 28.68
CA LEU A 114 -42.38 -15.57 29.55
C LEU A 114 -43.82 -15.22 29.14
N GLU A 115 -44.11 -15.10 27.85
CA GLU A 115 -45.47 -14.87 27.33
C GLU A 115 -46.42 -16.01 27.72
N GLN A 116 -45.98 -17.26 27.61
CA GLN A 116 -46.78 -18.41 28.06
C GLN A 116 -47.02 -18.41 29.57
N GLU A 117 -46.00 -18.08 30.37
CA GLU A 117 -46.10 -17.99 31.84
C GLU A 117 -47.05 -16.85 32.24
N ILE A 118 -46.97 -15.69 31.58
CA ILE A 118 -47.88 -14.55 31.77
C ILE A 118 -49.31 -14.97 31.42
N ALA A 119 -49.55 -15.52 30.23
CA ALA A 119 -50.89 -15.94 29.80
C ALA A 119 -51.47 -17.05 30.70
N ALA A 120 -50.64 -17.95 31.24
CA ALA A 120 -51.06 -18.93 32.23
C ALA A 120 -51.42 -18.28 33.58
N HIS A 121 -50.64 -17.29 34.01
CA HIS A 121 -50.89 -16.54 35.24
C HIS A 121 -52.17 -15.70 35.14
N GLU A 122 -52.37 -15.00 34.03
CA GLU A 122 -53.58 -14.22 33.75
C GLU A 122 -54.85 -15.09 33.77
N ARG A 123 -54.78 -16.31 33.22
CA ARG A 123 -55.89 -17.28 33.31
C ARG A 123 -56.22 -17.66 34.75
N LYS A 124 -55.21 -17.90 35.60
CA LYS A 124 -55.41 -18.20 37.03
C LYS A 124 -56.04 -17.02 37.77
N LEU A 125 -55.55 -15.81 37.51
CA LEU A 125 -56.09 -14.58 38.10
C LEU A 125 -57.55 -14.36 37.70
N LYS A 126 -57.88 -14.54 36.41
CA LYS A 126 -59.26 -14.47 35.91
C LYS A 126 -60.18 -15.51 36.56
N ALA A 127 -59.70 -16.75 36.77
CA ALA A 127 -60.47 -17.78 37.46
C ALA A 127 -60.75 -17.44 38.94
N LEU A 128 -59.87 -16.66 39.58
CA LEU A 128 -60.06 -16.12 40.92
C LEU A 128 -60.91 -14.83 40.95
N GLY A 129 -61.51 -14.43 39.83
CA GLY A 129 -62.30 -13.20 39.71
C GLY A 129 -61.49 -11.91 39.79
N ARG A 130 -60.15 -12.01 39.75
CA ARG A 130 -59.22 -10.88 39.75
C ARG A 130 -58.63 -10.76 38.35
N SER A 131 -59.30 -10.12 37.39
CA SER A 131 -58.69 -9.90 36.08
C SER A 131 -57.69 -8.74 36.15
N CYS A 132 -56.49 -8.89 35.59
CA CYS A 132 -55.58 -7.76 35.28
C CYS A 132 -56.10 -6.90 34.10
N SER A 133 -57.43 -6.78 33.96
CA SER A 133 -58.11 -5.85 33.06
C SER A 133 -58.45 -4.53 33.77
N VAL A 134 -57.82 -4.26 34.93
CA VAL A 134 -58.15 -3.12 35.82
C VAL A 134 -57.57 -1.79 35.32
N ILE A 135 -56.98 -1.76 34.13
CA ILE A 135 -56.69 -0.50 33.44
C ILE A 135 -57.36 -0.63 32.08
N ASP A 136 -58.61 -0.18 32.02
CA ASP A 136 -59.28 0.03 30.74
C ASP A 136 -58.72 1.30 30.06
N ASP A 137 -59.14 1.55 28.82
CA ASP A 137 -58.68 2.75 28.10
C ASP A 137 -59.10 4.05 28.81
N ALA A 138 -60.14 4.03 29.65
CA ALA A 138 -60.55 5.17 30.45
C ALA A 138 -59.65 5.40 31.68
N ASP A 139 -59.17 4.34 32.33
CA ASP A 139 -58.16 4.39 33.39
C ASP A 139 -56.82 4.91 32.85
N ARG A 140 -56.47 4.52 31.61
CA ARG A 140 -55.27 5.01 30.91
C ARG A 140 -55.37 6.50 30.57
N ASP A 141 -56.54 6.95 30.09
CA ASP A 141 -56.83 8.37 29.83
C ASP A 141 -56.86 9.22 31.11
N TRP A 142 -57.29 8.64 32.23
CA TRP A 142 -57.27 9.29 33.54
C TRP A 142 -55.84 9.49 34.06
N LEU A 143 -54.97 8.49 33.92
CA LEU A 143 -53.56 8.56 34.33
C LEU A 143 -52.70 9.49 33.45
N LEU A 144 -53.12 9.75 32.21
CA LEU A 144 -52.38 10.57 31.24
C LEU A 144 -52.84 12.04 31.19
N LYS A 145 -53.87 12.42 31.93
CA LYS A 145 -54.23 13.83 32.12
C LYS A 145 -53.41 14.43 33.27
N PRO A 146 -52.73 15.58 33.06
CA PRO A 146 -51.89 16.22 34.08
C PRO A 146 -52.70 16.78 35.26
#